data_AF-A0A3B9BGN8-F1
#
_entry.id   AF-A0A3B9BGN8-F1
#
_cell.length_a   1.000
_cell.length_b   1.000
_cell.length_c   1.000
_cell.angle_alpha   90.00
_cell.angle_beta   90.00
_cell.angle_gamma   90.00
#
_symmetry.space_group_name_H-M   'P 1'
#
loop_
_entity.id
_entity.type
_entity.pdbx_description
1 polymer ?
#
loop_
_entity_poly.entity_id
_entity_poly.type
_entity_poly.pdbx_seq_one_letter_code
_entity_poly.pdbx_strand_id
1 'polypeptide(L)'
;LCIRETGKTIPDALDELREAVDFLRYYAARAEEEFSGPVPLPGPTGEQNSMTLNGRGIFACISPWNFPLAIFTGQVSAALAAGNTVLAKPAEQTPLTALYLGNLLNEAG
;
A
#
# COMPACT_ATOMS: atom_id res chain seq x y z
N LEU A 1 -6.71 -14.77 -10.67
CA LEU A 1 -5.41 -14.57 -11.36
C LEU A 1 -4.29 -15.30 -10.64
N CYS A 2 -4.16 -15.20 -9.32
CA CYS A 2 -3.12 -15.89 -8.52
C CYS A 2 -2.95 -17.39 -8.83
N ILE A 3 -4.03 -18.14 -9.05
CA ILE A 3 -3.96 -19.56 -9.45
C ILE A 3 -3.41 -19.71 -10.87
N ARG A 4 -3.94 -18.96 -11.84
CA ARG A 4 -3.63 -19.14 -13.28
C ARG A 4 -2.28 -18.58 -13.68
N GLU A 5 -1.86 -17.47 -13.08
CA GLU A 5 -0.63 -16.77 -13.47
C GLU A 5 0.57 -17.25 -12.65
N THR A 6 0.38 -17.52 -11.36
CA THR A 6 1.47 -17.88 -10.43
C THR A 6 1.48 -19.37 -10.07
N GLY A 7 0.42 -20.11 -10.43
CA GLY A 7 0.32 -21.54 -10.13
C GLY A 7 -0.04 -21.85 -8.68
N LYS A 8 -0.58 -20.88 -7.91
CA LYS A 8 -0.96 -21.11 -6.52
C LYS A 8 -2.09 -22.13 -6.38
N THR A 9 -2.05 -22.88 -5.28
CA THR A 9 -3.19 -23.72 -4.89
C THR A 9 -4.38 -22.83 -4.47
N ILE A 10 -5.59 -23.41 -4.42
CA ILE A 10 -6.78 -22.65 -4.01
C ILE A 10 -6.61 -22.09 -2.58
N PRO A 11 -6.17 -22.86 -1.56
CA PRO A 11 -5.92 -22.31 -0.22
C PRO A 11 -4.93 -21.13 -0.24
N ASP A 12 -3.77 -21.30 -0.88
CA ASP A 12 -2.74 -20.25 -0.91
C ASP A 12 -3.22 -18.97 -1.62
N ALA A 13 -4.03 -19.12 -2.67
CA ALA A 13 -4.60 -17.98 -3.38
C ALA A 13 -5.66 -17.23 -2.55
N LEU A 14 -6.43 -17.95 -1.72
CA LEU A 14 -7.40 -17.35 -0.81
C LEU A 14 -6.72 -16.63 0.34
N ASP A 15 -5.66 -17.23 0.90
CA ASP A 15 -4.90 -16.62 1.99
C ASP A 15 -4.18 -15.36 1.50
N GLU A 16 -3.58 -15.38 0.31
CA GLU A 16 -2.96 -14.18 -0.27
C GLU A 16 -3.99 -13.07 -0.56
N LEU A 17 -5.20 -13.43 -1.02
CA LEU A 17 -6.26 -12.45 -1.23
C LEU A 17 -6.66 -11.77 0.09
N ARG A 18 -6.77 -12.55 1.18
CA ARG A 18 -7.07 -12.02 2.51
C ARG A 18 -5.96 -11.10 2.99
N GLU A 19 -4.71 -11.52 2.84
CA GLU A 19 -3.54 -10.71 3.20
C GLU A 19 -3.51 -9.37 2.44
N ALA A 20 -3.82 -9.37 1.15
CA ALA A 20 -3.92 -8.15 0.36
C ALA A 20 -5.01 -7.19 0.89
N VAL A 21 -6.18 -7.73 1.26
CA VAL A 21 -7.26 -6.96 1.87
C VAL A 21 -6.87 -6.44 3.25
N ASP A 22 -6.16 -7.25 4.03
CA ASP A 22 -5.69 -6.86 5.36
C ASP A 22 -4.68 -5.71 5.27
N PHE A 23 -3.75 -5.72 4.29
CA PHE A 23 -2.87 -4.58 4.03
C PHE A 23 -3.64 -3.30 3.74
N LEU A 24 -4.65 -3.34 2.87
CA LEU A 24 -5.45 -2.16 2.53
C LEU A 24 -6.15 -1.59 3.76
N ARG A 25 -6.81 -2.44 4.56
CA ARG A 25 -7.53 -2.02 5.77
C ARG A 25 -6.58 -1.54 6.86
N TYR A 26 -5.47 -2.24 7.05
CA TYR A 26 -4.48 -1.90 8.06
C TYR A 26 -3.82 -0.55 7.75
N TYR A 27 -3.37 -0.34 6.52
CA TYR A 27 -2.73 0.93 6.15
C TYR A 27 -3.71 2.09 6.07
N ALA A 28 -4.97 1.86 5.71
CA ALA A 28 -6.01 2.89 5.86
C ALA A 28 -6.18 3.32 7.33
N ALA A 29 -6.31 2.36 8.25
CA ALA A 29 -6.45 2.66 9.68
C ALA A 29 -5.20 3.35 10.27
N ARG A 30 -3.99 2.96 9.82
CA ARG A 30 -2.75 3.64 10.20
C ARG A 30 -2.65 5.04 9.62
N ALA A 31 -3.08 5.25 8.39
CA ALA A 31 -3.08 6.57 7.77
C ALA A 31 -4.04 7.54 8.47
N GLU A 32 -5.25 7.07 8.81
CA GLU A 32 -6.21 7.85 9.62
C GLU A 32 -5.65 8.23 10.99
N GLU A 33 -4.86 7.36 11.61
CA GLU A 33 -4.23 7.67 12.91
C GLU A 33 -3.04 8.63 12.76
N GLU A 34 -2.10 8.33 11.87
CA GLU A 34 -0.79 8.99 11.81
C GLU A 34 -0.77 10.25 10.94
N PHE A 35 -1.69 10.39 9.98
CA PHE A 35 -1.72 11.48 8.99
C PHE A 35 -2.98 12.37 9.12
N SER A 36 -3.74 12.25 10.21
CA SER A 36 -4.97 13.05 10.46
C SER A 36 -4.74 14.55 10.68
N GLY A 37 -3.50 14.98 10.92
CA GLY A 37 -3.15 16.39 11.03
C GLY A 37 -1.96 16.65 11.95
N PRO A 38 -1.69 17.93 12.29
CA PRO A 38 -0.59 18.29 13.16
C PRO A 38 -0.76 17.76 14.58
N VAL A 39 0.24 17.04 15.07
CA VAL A 39 0.34 16.62 16.47
C VAL A 39 0.97 17.75 17.28
N PRO A 40 0.30 18.28 18.32
CA PRO A 40 0.87 19.34 19.16
C PRO A 40 2.05 18.80 19.99
N LEU A 41 3.10 19.60 20.11
CA LEU A 41 4.29 19.29 20.88
C LEU A 41 4.42 20.24 22.09
N PRO A 42 5.09 19.82 23.18
CA PRO A 42 5.32 20.69 24.33
C PRO A 42 6.16 21.92 23.93
N GLY A 43 5.86 23.07 24.53
CA GLY A 43 6.56 24.33 24.29
C GLY A 43 6.34 25.36 25.39
N PRO A 44 7.15 26.43 25.45
CA PRO A 44 6.97 27.53 26.38
C PRO A 44 5.73 28.37 26.04
N THR A 45 5.30 29.21 26.98
CA THR A 45 4.20 30.15 26.76
C THR A 45 4.52 31.13 25.62
N GLY A 46 3.58 31.30 24.69
CA GLY A 46 3.74 32.16 23.52
C GLY A 46 4.34 31.49 22.29
N GLU A 47 4.62 30.18 22.34
CA GLU A 47 5.12 29.38 21.22
C GLU A 47 4.13 28.27 20.86
N GLN A 48 4.01 27.96 19.56
CA GLN A 48 3.23 26.83 19.06
C GLN A 48 4.15 25.86 18.34
N ASN A 49 4.28 24.65 18.88
CA ASN A 49 5.03 23.56 18.27
C ASN A 49 4.07 22.48 17.79
N SER A 50 4.24 22.03 16.55
CA SER A 50 3.48 20.89 16.00
C SER A 50 4.33 20.07 15.04
N MET A 51 3.98 18.79 14.91
CA MET A 51 4.59 17.85 13.99
C MET A 51 3.56 17.37 12.97
N THR A 52 3.94 17.33 11.70
CA THR A 52 3.11 16.72 10.64
C THR A 52 3.94 15.71 9.86
N LEU A 53 3.28 14.66 9.39
CA LEU A 53 3.85 13.71 8.44
C LEU A 53 3.33 14.04 7.03
N ASN A 54 4.23 14.01 6.05
CA ASN A 54 3.89 14.33 4.67
C ASN A 54 4.57 13.33 3.73
N GLY A 55 3.96 13.11 2.57
CA GLY A 55 4.54 12.35 1.49
C GLY A 55 5.91 12.88 1.08
N ARG A 56 6.81 11.97 0.69
CA ARG A 56 8.18 12.28 0.27
C ARG A 56 8.28 12.55 -1.23
N GLY A 57 7.33 12.09 -2.03
CA GLY A 57 7.30 12.29 -3.48
C GLY A 57 6.92 11.02 -4.23
N ILE A 58 7.74 10.61 -5.20
CA ILE A 58 7.51 9.41 -6.02
C ILE A 58 8.24 8.21 -5.38
N PHE A 59 7.49 7.15 -5.09
CA PHE A 59 8.00 5.88 -4.58
C PHE A 59 8.06 4.83 -5.70
N ALA A 60 9.21 4.17 -5.84
CA ALA A 60 9.36 3.03 -6.73
C ALA A 60 9.03 1.72 -5.96
N CYS A 61 7.92 1.08 -6.31
CA CYS A 61 7.50 -0.20 -5.70
C CYS A 61 7.89 -1.35 -6.62
N ILE A 62 8.87 -2.15 -6.23
CA ILE A 62 9.35 -3.32 -7.00
C ILE A 62 8.96 -4.59 -6.24
N SER A 63 8.04 -5.38 -6.81
CA SER A 63 7.45 -6.53 -6.13
C SER A 63 7.90 -7.88 -6.72
N PRO A 64 7.98 -8.95 -5.89
CA PRO A 64 8.36 -10.28 -6.33
C PRO A 64 7.17 -11.08 -6.92
N TRP A 65 7.45 -12.23 -7.53
CA TRP A 65 6.46 -13.08 -8.19
C TRP A 65 5.73 -14.06 -7.24
N ASN A 66 6.24 -14.32 -6.03
CA ASN A 66 5.71 -15.37 -5.14
C ASN A 66 4.48 -14.94 -4.32
N PHE A 67 4.31 -13.64 -4.09
CA PHE A 67 3.09 -13.03 -3.56
C PHE A 67 2.71 -11.82 -4.42
N PRO A 68 2.32 -12.09 -5.68
CA PRO A 68 2.15 -11.04 -6.69
C PRO A 68 0.96 -10.13 -6.40
N LEU A 69 0.00 -10.58 -5.58
CA LEU A 69 -1.12 -9.77 -5.13
C LEU A 69 -0.78 -9.12 -3.79
N ALA A 70 -0.48 -9.89 -2.75
CA ALA A 70 -0.35 -9.33 -1.39
C ALA A 70 0.84 -8.36 -1.24
N ILE A 71 2.05 -8.75 -1.66
CA ILE A 71 3.24 -7.89 -1.49
C ILE A 71 3.13 -6.65 -2.38
N PHE A 72 2.62 -6.80 -3.62
CA PHE A 72 2.37 -5.65 -4.48
C PHE A 72 1.39 -4.68 -3.83
N THR A 73 0.23 -5.17 -3.34
CA THR A 73 -0.76 -4.35 -2.64
C THR A 73 -0.14 -3.66 -1.43
N GLY A 74 0.59 -4.39 -0.58
CA GLY A 74 1.19 -3.84 0.63
C GLY A 74 2.15 -2.69 0.34
N GLN A 75 3.08 -2.88 -0.61
CA GLN A 75 4.02 -1.82 -1.00
C GLN A 75 3.32 -0.59 -1.58
N VAL A 76 2.38 -0.80 -2.51
CA VAL A 76 1.69 0.29 -3.22
C VAL A 76 0.77 1.05 -2.27
N SER A 77 -0.07 0.34 -1.51
CA SER A 77 -1.05 0.96 -0.62
C SER A 77 -0.40 1.72 0.53
N ALA A 78 0.68 1.21 1.14
CA ALA A 78 1.40 1.95 2.18
C ALA A 78 1.98 3.27 1.66
N ALA A 79 2.58 3.25 0.46
CA ALA A 79 3.16 4.44 -0.14
C ALA A 79 2.09 5.48 -0.49
N LEU A 80 0.98 5.06 -1.11
CA LEU A 80 -0.16 5.92 -1.42
C LEU A 80 -0.79 6.51 -0.15
N ALA A 81 -1.03 5.68 0.87
CA ALA A 81 -1.63 6.08 2.13
C ALA A 81 -0.79 7.12 2.89
N ALA A 82 0.55 7.05 2.76
CA ALA A 82 1.48 8.04 3.29
C ALA A 82 1.61 9.31 2.42
N GLY A 83 0.75 9.51 1.41
CA GLY A 83 0.71 10.70 0.56
C GLY A 83 1.75 10.72 -0.57
N ASN A 84 2.29 9.57 -0.97
CA ASN A 84 3.25 9.48 -2.07
C ASN A 84 2.56 9.12 -3.39
N THR A 85 3.17 9.51 -4.51
CA THR A 85 2.85 8.92 -5.82
C THR A 85 3.64 7.62 -5.99
N VAL A 86 3.10 6.63 -6.70
CA VAL A 86 3.75 5.33 -6.88
C VAL A 86 4.08 5.04 -8.35
N LEU A 87 5.31 4.60 -8.61
CA LEU A 87 5.71 3.90 -9.82
C LEU A 87 5.92 2.43 -9.47
N ALA A 88 5.00 1.57 -9.89
CA ALA A 88 5.05 0.15 -9.58
C ALA A 88 5.68 -0.66 -10.73
N LYS A 89 6.69 -1.49 -10.43
CA LYS A 89 7.30 -2.45 -11.35
C LYS A 89 7.14 -3.87 -10.79
N PRO A 90 6.15 -4.65 -11.26
CA PRO A 90 5.97 -6.02 -10.82
C PRO A 90 7.04 -6.96 -11.38
N ALA A 91 7.12 -8.17 -10.81
CA ALA A 91 7.87 -9.26 -11.41
C ALA A 91 7.31 -9.63 -12.80
N GLU A 92 8.20 -9.99 -13.72
CA GLU A 92 7.85 -10.29 -15.13
C GLU A 92 6.97 -11.53 -15.30
N GLN A 93 6.97 -12.43 -14.30
CA GLN A 93 6.18 -13.65 -14.28
C GLN A 93 4.71 -13.39 -13.94
N THR A 94 4.42 -12.29 -13.25
CA THR A 94 3.08 -11.99 -12.71
C THR A 94 2.56 -10.57 -13.04
N PRO A 95 2.70 -10.08 -14.28
CA PRO A 95 2.31 -8.71 -14.63
C PRO A 95 0.80 -8.49 -14.69
N LEU A 96 -0.02 -9.52 -14.98
CA LEU A 96 -1.47 -9.40 -15.14
C LEU A 96 -2.16 -9.21 -13.78
N THR A 97 -1.72 -9.91 -12.74
CA THR A 97 -2.22 -9.73 -11.37
C THR A 97 -1.97 -8.29 -10.89
N ALA A 98 -0.76 -7.77 -11.14
CA ALA A 98 -0.41 -6.39 -10.80
C ALA A 98 -1.20 -5.37 -11.62
N LEU A 99 -1.35 -5.58 -12.93
CA LEU A 99 -2.15 -4.71 -13.81
C LEU A 99 -3.62 -4.66 -13.37
N TYR A 100 -4.20 -5.82 -13.05
CA TYR A 100 -5.58 -5.91 -12.58
C TYR A 100 -5.78 -5.13 -11.28
N LEU A 101 -4.87 -5.28 -10.32
CA LEU A 101 -4.92 -4.53 -9.08
C LEU A 101 -4.72 -3.02 -9.29
N GLY A 102 -3.81 -2.63 -10.19
CA GLY A 102 -3.63 -1.22 -10.56
C GLY A 102 -4.93 -0.58 -11.07
N ASN A 103 -5.69 -1.31 -11.89
CA ASN A 103 -7.01 -0.85 -12.35
C ASN A 103 -8.02 -0.77 -11.19
N LEU A 104 -8.05 -1.76 -10.30
CA LEU A 104 -8.94 -1.73 -9.13
C LEU A 104 -8.63 -0.56 -8.19
N LEU A 105 -7.36 -0.23 -7.98
CA LEU A 105 -6.97 0.93 -7.19
C LEU A 105 -7.44 2.23 -7.85
N ASN A 106 -7.24 2.37 -9.17
CA ASN A 106 -7.76 3.54 -9.90
C ASN A 106 -9.29 3.66 -9.84
N GLU A 107 -10.03 2.54 -9.86
CA GLU A 107 -11.49 2.52 -9.68
C GLU A 107 -11.92 2.91 -8.25
N ALA A 108 -11.06 2.64 -7.25
CA ALA A 108 -11.33 2.95 -5.84
C ALA A 108 -11.07 4.43 -5.48
N GLY A 109 -10.26 5.15 -6.29
CA GLY A 109 -9.88 6.55 -6.09
C GLY A 109 -8.43 6.74 -5.67
#